data_AF-A0A9D7X1Z2-F1
#
_entry.id   AF-A0A9D7X1Z2-F1
#
_cell.length_a   1.000
_cell.length_b   1.000
_cell.length_c   1.000
_cell.angle_alpha   90.00
_cell.angle_beta   90.00
_cell.angle_gamma   90.00
#
_symmetry.space_group_name_H-M   'P 1'
#
loop_
_entity.id
_entity.type
_entity.pdbx_description
1 polymer ?
#
loop_
_entity_poly.entity_id
_entity_poly.type
_entity_poly.pdbx_seq_one_letter_code
_entity_poly.pdbx_strand_id
1 'polypeptide(L)' 'MELALCFARCFRSADGELVLQHLRAMSTERILGPGASDALLRHVEGQRQLVSHIYALIERGRGNIGPG' A
#
# COMPACT_ATOMS: atom_id res chain seq x y z
N MET A 1 -8.36 -15.54 2.10
CA MET A 1 -8.89 -14.96 3.36
C MET A 1 -7.78 -14.73 4.37
N GLU A 2 -6.98 -15.75 4.68
CA GLU A 2 -5.91 -15.70 5.69
C GLU A 2 -4.87 -14.59 5.45
N LEU A 3 -4.38 -14.43 4.22
CA LEU A 3 -3.38 -13.41 3.90
C LEU A 3 -3.89 -11.99 4.22
N ALA A 4 -5.14 -11.66 3.85
CA ALA A 4 -5.75 -10.37 4.15
C ALA A 4 -5.82 -10.11 5.67
N LEU A 5 -6.14 -11.13 6.48
CA LEU A 5 -6.14 -11.04 7.94
C LEU A 5 -4.73 -10.81 8.50
N CYS A 6 -3.71 -11.47 7.93
CA CYS A 6 -2.31 -11.24 8.29
C CYS A 6 -1.89 -9.80 7.98
N PHE A 7 -2.18 -9.28 6.79
CA PHE A 7 -1.92 -7.89 6.44
C PHE A 7 -2.64 -6.91 7.38
N ALA A 8 -3.93 -7.11 7.63
CA ALA A 8 -4.69 -6.27 8.55
C ALA A 8 -4.13 -6.30 9.99
N ARG A 9 -3.58 -7.41 10.45
CA ARG A 9 -2.93 -7.53 11.76
C ARG A 9 -1.56 -6.85 11.79
N CYS A 10 -0.72 -7.10 10.80
CA CYS A 10 0.63 -6.52 10.71
C CYS A 10 0.59 -4.99 10.64
N PHE A 11 -0.40 -4.41 9.95
CA PHE A 11 -0.54 -2.97 9.77
C PHE A 11 -1.58 -2.32 10.68
N ARG A 12 -1.83 -2.90 11.87
CA ARG A 12 -2.73 -2.32 12.88
C ARG A 12 -2.01 -1.41 13.88
N SER A 13 -0.71 -1.60 14.08
CA SER A 13 0.09 -0.83 15.03
C SER A 13 0.48 0.54 14.49
N ALA A 14 0.97 1.42 15.38
CA ALA A 14 1.54 2.71 15.00
C ALA A 14 2.72 2.55 14.01
N ASP A 15 3.60 1.57 14.25
CA ASP A 15 4.71 1.27 13.34
C ASP A 15 4.21 0.80 11.97
N GLY A 16 3.12 0.01 11.95
CA GLY A 16 2.47 -0.40 10.70
C GLY A 16 1.96 0.80 9.90
N GLU A 17 1.31 1.75 10.55
CA GLU A 17 0.87 2.99 9.89
C GLU A 17 2.05 3.83 9.38
N LEU A 18 3.16 3.90 10.13
CA LEU A 18 4.38 4.58 9.68
C LEU A 18 4.96 3.94 8.41
N VAL A 19 5.01 2.60 8.35
CA VAL A 19 5.46 1.89 7.14
C VAL A 19 4.51 2.19 5.97
N LEU A 20 3.21 2.20 6.19
CA LEU A 20 2.22 2.51 5.16
C LEU A 20 2.32 3.94 4.63
N GLN A 21 2.61 4.91 5.50
CA GLN A 21 2.91 6.29 5.09
C GLN A 21 4.19 6.36 4.28
N HIS A 22 5.26 5.68 4.70
CA HIS A 22 6.51 5.63 3.96
C HIS A 22 6.33 5.04 2.55
N LEU A 23 5.58 3.93 2.44
CA LEU A 23 5.27 3.31 1.15
C LEU A 23 4.46 4.24 0.24
N ARG A 24 3.48 4.98 0.77
CA ARG A 24 2.72 6.00 0.02
C ARG A 24 3.62 7.12 -0.48
N ALA A 25 4.47 7.66 0.40
CA ALA A 25 5.41 8.73 0.06
C ALA A 25 6.36 8.34 -1.08
N MET A 26 6.85 7.10 -1.08
CA MET A 26 7.75 6.58 -2.12
C MET A 26 7.06 6.29 -3.46
N SER A 27 5.74 6.13 -3.51
CA SER A 27 5.02 5.62 -4.68
C SER A 27 3.89 6.56 -5.14
N THR A 28 2.75 6.55 -4.46
CA THR A 28 1.54 7.29 -4.82
C THR A 28 1.75 8.79 -4.77
N GLU A 29 2.43 9.28 -3.73
CA GLU A 29 2.66 10.71 -3.50
C GLU A 29 3.96 11.20 -4.16
N ARG A 30 4.72 10.29 -4.78
CA ARG A 30 5.97 10.64 -5.44
C ARG A 30 5.68 11.47 -6.70
N ILE A 31 6.13 12.73 -6.65
CA ILE A 31 6.08 13.66 -7.78
C ILE A 31 7.27 13.37 -8.71
N LEU A 32 6.98 13.30 -10.00
CA LEU A 32 7.98 13.14 -11.06
C LEU A 32 7.97 14.39 -11.93
N GLY A 33 9.16 14.90 -12.24
CA GLY A 33 9.30 16.06 -13.12
C GLY A 33 8.93 15.73 -14.58
N PRO A 34 8.70 16.76 -15.42
CA PRO A 34 8.31 16.57 -16.82
C PRO A 34 9.34 15.84 -17.69
N GLY A 35 10.60 15.79 -17.24
CA GLY A 35 11.68 15.04 -17.90
C GLY A 35 11.82 13.58 -17.44
N ALA A 36 10.87 13.04 -16.66
CA ALA A 36 10.93 11.66 -16.22
C ALA A 36 10.86 10.70 -17.41
N SER A 37 11.78 9.72 -17.45
CA SER A 37 11.80 8.72 -18.52
C SER A 37 10.61 7.77 -18.42
N ASP A 38 10.19 7.23 -19.56
CA ASP A 38 9.17 6.17 -19.63
C ASP A 38 9.48 4.98 -18.71
N ALA A 39 10.75 4.58 -18.62
CA ALA A 39 11.18 3.49 -17.76
C ALA A 39 10.94 3.81 -16.28
N LEU A 40 11.22 5.04 -15.85
CA LEU A 40 10.96 5.50 -14.50
C LEU A 40 9.45 5.60 -14.22
N LEU A 41 8.67 6.11 -15.17
CA LEU A 41 7.21 6.19 -15.07
C LEU A 41 6.60 4.80 -14.86
N ARG A 42 6.97 3.81 -15.69
CA ARG A 42 6.50 2.43 -15.56
C ARG A 42 6.94 1.79 -14.24
N HIS A 43 8.17 2.06 -13.81
CA HIS A 43 8.68 1.55 -12.53
C HIS A 43 7.85 2.08 -11.35
N VAL A 44 7.58 3.39 -11.31
CA VAL A 44 6.76 4.00 -10.25
C VAL A 44 5.31 3.50 -10.33
N GLU A 45 4.77 3.28 -11.52
CA GLU A 45 3.43 2.72 -11.66
C GLU A 45 3.32 1.30 -11.11
N GLY A 46 4.35 0.46 -11.31
CA GLY A 46 4.44 -0.85 -10.66
C GLY A 46 4.45 -0.74 -9.12
N GLN A 47 5.16 0.24 -8.57
CA GLN A 47 5.16 0.50 -7.13
C GLN A 47 3.78 0.93 -6.61
N ARG A 48 3.08 1.82 -7.34
CA ARG A 48 1.72 2.27 -6.99
C ARG A 48 0.72 1.11 -6.98
N GLN A 49 0.79 0.25 -7.99
CA GLN A 49 -0.06 -0.94 -8.06
C GLN A 49 0.18 -1.86 -6.85
N LEU A 50 1.44 -2.10 -6.48
CA LEU A 50 1.77 -2.93 -5.32
C LEU A 50 1.25 -2.32 -4.01
N VAL A 51 1.49 -1.02 -3.80
CA VAL A 51 1.02 -0.34 -2.58
C VAL A 51 -0.51 -0.34 -2.51
N SER A 52 -1.20 -0.09 -3.62
CA SER A 52 -2.66 -0.21 -3.71
C SER A 52 -3.15 -1.63 -3.36
N HIS A 53 -2.45 -2.65 -3.83
CA HIS A 53 -2.77 -4.05 -3.50
C HIS A 53 -2.63 -4.35 -2.01
N ILE A 54 -1.60 -3.81 -1.35
CA ILE A 54 -1.41 -3.91 0.11
C ILE A 54 -2.60 -3.28 0.85
N TYR A 55 -3.00 -2.06 0.48
CA TYR A 55 -4.19 -1.40 1.06
C TYR A 55 -5.45 -2.24 0.85
N ALA A 56 -5.66 -2.78 -0.34
CA ALA A 56 -6.82 -3.63 -0.62
C ALA A 56 -6.85 -4.89 0.27
N LEU A 57 -5.70 -5.53 0.53
CA LEU A 57 -5.62 -6.67 1.44
C LEU A 57 -5.92 -6.28 2.90
N ILE A 58 -5.41 -5.13 3.34
CA ILE A 58 -5.66 -4.59 4.69
C ILE A 58 -7.15 -4.32 4.88
N GLU A 59 -7.78 -3.60 3.95
CA GLU A 59 -9.20 -3.26 4.04
C GLU A 59 -10.09 -4.49 3.99
N ARG A 60 -9.79 -5.47 3.11
CA ARG A 60 -10.48 -6.77 3.11
C ARG A 60 -10.33 -7.50 4.44
N GLY A 61 -9.14 -7.48 5.04
CA GLY A 61 -8.89 -8.12 6.34
C GLY A 61 -9.56 -7.40 7.51
N ARG A 62 -9.74 -6.07 7.42
CA ARG A 62 -10.47 -5.26 8.41
C ARG A 62 -11.98 -5.46 8.31
N GLY A 63 -12.53 -5.50 7.10
CA GLY A 63 -13.97 -5.73 6.85
C GLY A 63 -14.45 -7.12 7.26
N ASN A 64 -13.55 -8.11 7.35
CA ASN A 64 -13.85 -9.45 7.88
C ASN A 64 -13.87 -9.51 9.42
N ILE A 65 -13.64 -8.38 10.10
CA ILE A 65 -13.81 -8.22 11.55
C ILE A 65 -15.08 -7.38 11.75
N GLY A 66 -16.24 -7.94 11.35
CA GLY A 66 -17.59 -7.51 11.73
C GLY A 66 -18.20 -8.51 12.72
N PRO A 67 -19.21 -8.13 13.54
CA PRO A 67 -19.48 -8.76 14.83
C PRO A 67 -19.90 -10.23 14.67
N GLY A 68 -19.57 -11.04 15.69
CA GLY A 68 -20.08 -12.41 15.81
C GLY A 68 -21.59 -12.49 15.83
#